data_AF-A8PLE9-F1
#
_entry.id   AF-A8PLE9-F1
#
_cell.length_a   1.000
_cell.length_b   1.000
_cell.length_c   1.000
_cell.angle_alpha   90.00
_cell.angle_beta   90.00
_cell.angle_gamma   90.00
#
_symmetry.space_group_name_H-M   'P 1'
#
loop_
_entity.id
_entity.type
_entity.pdbx_description
1 polymer ?
#
loop_
_entity_poly.entity_id
_entity_poly.type
_entity_poly.pdbx_seq_one_letter_code
_entity_poly.pdbx_strand_id
1 'polypeptide(L)'
;MNKNRKSTKEKKSSDQLINKERAQRLKYLRKMSHLSMKEFAQLCNLGTTTINYWEQGYSNLSERGARKVCQAIGAEGIDCSTIWLLTGYGEAPCVIDSSKLSKLNYEKFKSLSKNFINEKKPHYSIENKDIKEELAIFKKNYPEHLICSVDNESMKPLYNPGDLVAGKKLTGKNKELAHGADCIVELKNKELIIRRIKIAHAAESFDLFVINSETSLEFPPLRNISVVSLAPIIRIWKPVKF
;
A
#
# COMPACT_ATOMS: atom_id res chain seq x y z
N MET A 1 39.98 40.54 -2.93
CA MET A 1 38.56 40.42 -2.50
C MET A 1 37.83 39.38 -3.34
N ASN A 2 37.84 38.09 -2.98
CA ASN A 2 37.01 37.07 -3.69
C ASN A 2 36.59 35.85 -2.85
N LYS A 3 36.84 35.86 -1.52
CA LYS A 3 36.50 34.74 -0.64
C LYS A 3 35.01 34.70 -0.23
N ASN A 4 34.29 35.83 -0.29
CA ASN A 4 32.90 35.89 0.20
C ASN A 4 31.86 35.23 -0.72
N ARG A 5 31.96 35.37 -2.05
CA ARG A 5 30.94 34.86 -3.00
C ARG A 5 30.89 33.34 -3.13
N LYS A 6 32.02 32.65 -2.91
CA LYS A 6 32.11 31.18 -2.98
C LYS A 6 31.44 30.52 -1.78
N SER A 7 31.69 31.04 -0.56
CA SER A 7 31.06 30.56 0.67
C SER A 7 29.53 30.73 0.70
N THR A 8 28.99 31.79 0.09
CA THR A 8 27.54 32.02 0.04
C THR A 8 26.83 31.07 -0.92
N LYS A 9 27.50 30.66 -2.01
CA LYS A 9 26.92 29.74 -3.00
C LYS A 9 26.90 28.29 -2.51
N GLU A 10 27.97 27.86 -1.84
CA GLU A 10 28.06 26.53 -1.21
C GLU A 10 27.06 26.36 -0.07
N LYS A 11 26.92 27.38 0.80
CA LYS A 11 25.95 27.39 1.90
C LYS A 11 24.50 27.30 1.40
N LYS A 12 24.16 28.06 0.34
CA LYS A 12 22.82 28.05 -0.27
C LYS A 12 22.47 26.71 -0.92
N SER A 13 23.46 26.02 -1.49
CA SER A 13 23.30 24.66 -2.05
C SER A 13 23.08 23.62 -0.96
N SER A 14 23.81 23.71 0.15
CA SER A 14 23.66 22.82 1.31
C SER A 14 22.29 22.99 1.99
N ASP A 15 21.85 24.22 2.21
CA ASP A 15 20.55 24.51 2.82
C ASP A 15 19.38 24.00 1.96
N GLN A 16 19.52 24.07 0.63
CA GLN A 16 18.51 23.57 -0.29
C GLN A 16 18.43 22.03 -0.28
N LEU A 17 19.55 21.33 -0.11
CA LEU A 17 19.57 19.87 0.04
C LEU A 17 18.89 19.44 1.34
N ILE A 18 19.22 20.09 2.46
CA ILE A 18 18.61 19.83 3.77
C ILE A 18 17.08 20.02 3.72
N ASN A 19 16.62 21.09 3.06
CA ASN A 19 15.19 21.34 2.90
C ASN A 19 14.50 20.24 2.08
N LYS A 20 15.14 19.73 1.02
CA LYS A 20 14.61 18.62 0.21
C LYS A 20 14.51 17.32 1.01
N GLU A 21 15.49 17.00 1.84
CA GLU A 21 15.44 15.80 2.68
C GLU A 21 14.33 15.88 3.74
N ARG A 22 14.17 17.05 4.38
CA ARG A 22 13.05 17.32 5.30
C ARG A 22 11.70 17.23 4.59
N ALA A 23 11.61 17.75 3.38
CA ALA A 23 10.42 17.69 2.54
C ALA A 23 10.00 16.24 2.24
N GLN A 24 10.98 15.40 1.89
CA GLN A 24 10.74 13.97 1.63
C GLN A 24 10.24 13.24 2.88
N ARG A 25 10.83 13.49 4.06
CA ARG A 25 10.38 12.90 5.33
C ARG A 25 8.98 13.35 5.73
N LEU A 26 8.65 14.63 5.57
CA LEU A 26 7.30 15.12 5.82
C LEU A 26 6.27 14.49 4.88
N LYS A 27 6.60 14.42 3.58
CA LYS A 27 5.77 13.78 2.56
C LYS A 27 5.58 12.29 2.87
N TYR A 28 6.61 11.62 3.36
CA TYR A 28 6.55 10.23 3.82
C TYR A 28 5.55 10.06 4.99
N LEU A 29 5.59 10.91 6.00
CA LEU A 29 4.64 10.88 7.13
C LEU A 29 3.20 11.09 6.71
N ARG A 30 2.92 12.12 5.89
CA ARG A 30 1.55 12.35 5.39
C ARG A 30 1.01 11.14 4.63
N LYS A 31 1.88 10.58 3.80
CA LYS A 31 1.59 9.40 2.99
C LYS A 31 1.27 8.18 3.88
N MET A 32 1.99 8.02 4.98
CA MET A 32 1.76 6.98 5.99
C MET A 32 0.40 7.11 6.69
N SER A 33 -0.15 8.32 6.82
CA SER A 33 -1.48 8.55 7.40
C SER A 33 -2.65 8.49 6.41
N HIS A 34 -2.37 8.23 5.12
CA HIS A 34 -3.36 8.18 4.04
C HIS A 34 -4.17 9.47 3.82
N LEU A 35 -3.71 10.60 4.37
CA LEU A 35 -4.39 11.88 4.21
C LEU A 35 -3.96 12.58 2.92
N SER A 36 -4.92 13.21 2.24
CA SER A 36 -4.59 14.17 1.20
C SER A 36 -3.83 15.35 1.82
N MET A 37 -3.13 16.13 1.00
CA MET A 37 -2.41 17.32 1.49
C MET A 37 -3.32 18.29 2.24
N LYS A 38 -4.57 18.46 1.78
CA LYS A 38 -5.57 19.30 2.43
C LYS A 38 -5.96 18.76 3.81
N GLU A 39 -6.25 17.47 3.90
CA GLU A 39 -6.68 16.85 5.16
C GLU A 39 -5.54 16.73 6.16
N PHE A 40 -4.31 16.46 5.69
CA PHE A 40 -3.13 16.46 6.53
C PHE A 40 -2.82 17.85 7.09
N ALA A 41 -3.01 18.89 6.27
CA ALA A 41 -2.90 20.27 6.74
C ALA A 41 -3.95 20.57 7.81
N GLN A 42 -5.20 20.14 7.61
CA GLN A 42 -6.27 20.27 8.60
C GLN A 42 -5.95 19.52 9.90
N LEU A 43 -5.49 18.26 9.80
CA LEU A 43 -5.06 17.44 10.94
C LEU A 43 -3.96 18.15 11.75
N CYS A 44 -2.95 18.69 11.07
CA CYS A 44 -1.85 19.40 11.71
C CYS A 44 -2.22 20.83 12.18
N ASN A 45 -3.45 21.29 11.91
CA ASN A 45 -3.89 22.67 12.09
C ASN A 45 -2.93 23.68 11.44
N LEU A 46 -2.68 23.49 10.15
CA LEU A 46 -1.80 24.27 9.30
C LEU A 46 -2.49 24.61 7.97
N GLY A 47 -1.99 25.63 7.27
CA GLY A 47 -2.46 25.95 5.92
C GLY A 47 -1.99 24.92 4.90
N THR A 48 -2.85 24.54 3.95
CA THR A 48 -2.50 23.62 2.85
C THR A 48 -1.29 24.11 2.05
N THR A 49 -1.19 25.42 1.80
CA THR A 49 -0.04 26.04 1.12
C THR A 49 1.25 25.84 1.90
N THR A 50 1.19 25.87 3.23
CA THR A 50 2.36 25.64 4.11
C THR A 50 2.88 24.22 3.96
N ILE A 51 1.99 23.22 4.03
CA ILE A 51 2.36 21.81 3.80
C ILE A 51 2.91 21.62 2.39
N ASN A 52 2.27 22.20 1.36
CA ASN A 52 2.76 22.12 -0.01
C ASN A 52 4.19 22.66 -0.13
N TYR A 53 4.45 23.86 0.41
CA TYR A 53 5.77 24.49 0.31
C TYR A 53 6.84 23.69 1.07
N TRP A 54 6.49 23.09 2.21
CA TRP A 54 7.38 22.20 2.93
C TRP A 54 7.63 20.90 2.17
N GLU A 55 6.62 20.24 1.60
CA GLU A 55 6.78 18.99 0.85
C GLU A 55 7.49 19.14 -0.50
N GLN A 56 7.50 20.34 -1.07
CA GLN A 56 8.30 20.67 -2.26
C GLN A 56 9.72 21.14 -1.90
N GLY A 57 10.02 21.36 -0.62
CA GLY A 57 11.30 21.91 -0.16
C GLY A 57 11.50 23.39 -0.52
N TYR A 58 10.42 24.11 -0.84
CA TYR A 58 10.45 25.54 -1.14
C TYR A 58 10.67 26.39 0.12
N SER A 59 10.25 25.90 1.28
CA SER A 59 10.51 26.52 2.57
C SER A 59 10.97 25.50 3.60
N ASN A 60 11.70 25.96 4.61
CA ASN A 60 12.21 25.11 5.66
C ASN A 60 11.10 24.69 6.65
N LEU A 61 11.06 23.40 6.98
CA LEU A 61 10.27 22.87 8.08
C LEU A 61 10.91 23.28 9.41
N SER A 62 10.24 24.16 10.15
CA SER A 62 10.72 24.59 11.48
C SER A 62 10.50 23.51 12.54
N GLU A 63 11.25 23.56 13.62
CA GLU A 63 11.09 22.65 14.76
C GLU A 63 9.69 22.74 15.40
N ARG A 64 9.12 23.96 15.47
CA ARG A 64 7.73 24.16 15.89
C ARG A 64 6.74 23.48 14.94
N GLY A 65 6.99 23.55 13.63
CA GLY A 65 6.21 22.85 12.62
C GLY A 65 6.31 21.33 12.77
N ALA A 66 7.53 20.82 12.94
CA ALA A 66 7.77 19.39 13.16
C ALA A 66 7.07 18.87 14.41
N ARG A 67 7.09 19.61 15.53
CA ARG A 67 6.34 19.24 16.75
C ARG A 67 4.84 19.12 16.49
N LYS A 68 4.24 20.07 15.77
CA LYS A 68 2.82 20.02 15.41
C LYS A 68 2.50 18.78 14.58
N VAL A 69 3.33 18.50 13.58
CA VAL A 69 3.17 17.32 12.72
C VAL A 69 3.26 16.02 13.54
N CYS A 70 4.30 15.86 14.36
CA CYS A 70 4.49 14.66 15.18
C CYS A 70 3.36 14.48 16.20
N GLN A 71 2.89 15.56 16.83
CA GLN A 71 1.74 15.49 17.74
C GLN A 71 0.46 15.04 17.02
N ALA A 72 0.19 15.63 15.86
CA ALA A 72 -1.01 15.36 15.09
C ALA A 72 -1.00 13.92 14.52
N ILE A 73 0.16 13.44 14.07
CA ILE A 73 0.31 12.08 13.55
C ILE A 73 0.31 11.01 14.65
N GLY A 74 0.77 11.37 15.86
CA GLY A 74 0.64 10.53 17.05
C GLY A 74 -0.82 10.26 17.41
N ALA A 75 -1.69 11.26 17.24
CA ALA A 75 -3.14 11.09 17.43
C ALA A 75 -3.77 10.14 16.39
N GLU A 76 -3.17 10.04 15.20
CA GLU A 76 -3.53 9.08 14.14
C GLU A 76 -2.90 7.69 14.36
N GLY A 77 -2.24 7.44 15.50
CA GLY A 77 -1.64 6.15 15.83
C GLY A 77 -0.32 5.86 15.11
N ILE A 78 0.37 6.90 14.64
CA ILE A 78 1.71 6.81 14.04
C ILE A 78 2.71 7.46 15.01
N ASP A 79 3.68 6.68 15.48
CA ASP A 79 4.78 7.22 16.26
C ASP A 79 5.84 7.85 15.33
N CYS A 80 6.32 9.04 15.70
CA CYS A 80 7.35 9.76 14.96
C CYS A 80 8.03 10.80 15.86
N SER A 81 9.36 10.75 15.93
CA SER A 81 10.13 11.79 16.61
C SER A 81 10.38 13.02 15.73
N THR A 82 10.47 14.19 16.37
CA THR A 82 10.85 15.43 15.69
C THR A 82 12.29 15.40 15.20
N ILE A 83 13.17 14.71 15.91
CA ILE A 83 14.57 14.50 15.54
C ILE A 83 14.64 13.78 14.20
N TRP A 84 13.91 12.66 14.06
CA TRP A 84 13.86 11.92 12.81
C TRP A 84 13.29 12.78 11.68
N LEU A 85 12.18 13.48 11.92
CA LEU A 85 11.57 14.32 10.89
C LEU A 85 12.51 15.43 10.38
N LEU A 86 13.24 16.08 11.27
CA LEU A 86 14.12 17.20 10.93
C LEU A 86 15.48 16.76 10.38
N THR A 87 16.01 15.62 10.83
CA THR A 87 17.41 15.24 10.60
C THR A 87 17.58 13.88 9.93
N GLY A 88 16.59 12.99 10.05
CA GLY A 88 16.68 11.59 9.60
C GLY A 88 17.36 10.66 10.61
N TYR A 89 17.87 11.17 11.72
CA TYR A 89 18.48 10.36 12.78
C TYR A 89 17.44 9.80 13.76
N GLY A 90 17.70 8.59 14.25
CA GLY A 90 16.80 7.86 15.15
C GLY A 90 15.88 6.90 14.41
N GLU A 91 14.87 6.40 15.13
CA GLU A 91 13.91 5.43 14.58
C GLU A 91 12.99 6.09 13.53
N ALA A 92 12.81 5.38 12.42
CA ALA A 92 11.83 5.76 11.41
C ALA A 92 10.41 5.62 11.97
N PRO A 93 9.44 6.42 11.50
CA PRO A 93 8.12 6.42 12.07
C PRO A 93 7.42 5.08 11.80
N CYS A 94 6.57 4.66 12.72
CA CYS A 94 5.88 3.38 12.65
C CYS A 94 4.41 3.51 13.10
N VAL A 95 3.54 2.67 12.56
CA VAL A 95 2.14 2.60 12.99
C VAL A 95 2.09 1.77 14.27
N ILE A 96 1.78 2.43 15.39
CA ILE A 96 1.64 1.82 16.72
C ILE A 96 0.19 1.44 17.04
N ASP A 97 -0.78 2.11 16.40
CA ASP A 97 -2.20 1.85 16.64
C ASP A 97 -3.00 2.09 15.35
N SER A 98 -3.17 1.03 14.56
CA SER A 98 -3.90 1.12 13.29
C SER A 98 -5.40 1.40 13.45
N SER A 99 -5.97 1.28 14.66
CA SER A 99 -7.39 1.57 14.85
C SER A 99 -7.71 3.08 14.79
N LYS A 100 -6.69 3.94 14.99
CA LYS A 100 -6.81 5.39 15.04
C LYS A 100 -6.64 6.11 13.71
N LEU A 101 -6.24 5.41 12.66
CA LEU A 101 -6.05 6.02 11.35
C LEU A 101 -7.42 6.42 10.78
N SER A 102 -7.69 7.73 10.76
CA SER A 102 -8.95 8.34 10.33
C SER A 102 -9.33 8.01 8.88
N LYS A 103 -8.33 7.62 8.08
CA LYS A 103 -8.48 7.20 6.69
C LYS A 103 -8.15 5.74 6.39
N LEU A 104 -8.04 4.87 7.40
CA LEU A 104 -8.17 3.43 7.17
C LEU A 104 -9.63 3.12 6.78
N ASN A 105 -9.98 3.49 5.56
CA ASN A 105 -11.33 3.41 5.05
C ASN A 105 -11.51 2.06 4.37
N TYR A 106 -11.57 1.00 5.19
CA TYR A 106 -11.96 -0.33 4.72
C TYR A 106 -13.35 -0.27 4.04
N GLU A 107 -14.21 0.67 4.44
CA GLU A 107 -15.54 0.86 3.86
C GLU A 107 -15.52 1.43 2.43
N LYS A 108 -14.50 2.23 2.05
CA LYS A 108 -14.31 2.66 0.65
C LYS A 108 -13.74 1.54 -0.23
N PHE A 109 -12.95 0.64 0.36
CA PHE A 109 -12.50 -0.60 -0.29
C PHE A 109 -13.65 -1.59 -0.52
N LYS A 110 -14.60 -1.66 0.43
CA LYS A 110 -15.83 -2.46 0.32
C LYS A 110 -16.72 -2.04 -0.85
N SER A 111 -16.71 -0.77 -1.27
CA SER A 111 -17.45 -0.32 -2.45
C SER A 111 -16.73 -0.64 -3.77
N LEU A 112 -15.40 -0.74 -3.76
CA LEU A 112 -14.62 -1.22 -4.91
C LEU A 112 -14.70 -2.75 -5.03
N SER A 113 -14.81 -3.47 -3.90
CA SER A 113 -15.04 -4.91 -3.88
C SER A 113 -16.50 -5.32 -4.17
N LYS A 114 -17.46 -4.40 -4.02
CA LYS A 114 -18.87 -4.64 -4.42
C LYS A 114 -19.07 -4.88 -5.92
N ASN A 115 -18.06 -4.66 -6.76
CA ASN A 115 -18.12 -5.07 -8.17
C ASN A 115 -17.71 -6.53 -8.42
N PHE A 116 -17.38 -7.31 -7.38
CA PHE A 116 -17.08 -8.73 -7.55
C PHE A 116 -18.33 -9.60 -7.58
N ILE A 117 -18.74 -9.90 -8.82
CA ILE A 117 -19.06 -11.24 -9.35
C ILE A 117 -19.59 -12.25 -8.31
N ASN A 118 -20.73 -11.95 -7.69
CA ASN A 118 -21.71 -13.00 -7.44
C ASN A 118 -22.88 -12.71 -8.39
N GLU A 119 -23.07 -13.61 -9.35
CA GLU A 119 -24.22 -13.71 -10.27
C GLU A 119 -24.30 -12.87 -11.55
N LYS A 120 -23.23 -12.22 -12.01
CA LYS A 120 -23.20 -11.77 -13.41
C LYS A 120 -22.21 -12.58 -14.23
N LYS A 121 -22.75 -13.27 -15.24
CA LYS A 121 -22.04 -13.94 -16.34
C LYS A 121 -20.75 -13.19 -16.64
N PRO A 122 -19.61 -13.87 -16.72
CA PRO A 122 -18.35 -13.23 -17.00
C PRO A 122 -18.47 -12.48 -18.33
N HIS A 123 -18.50 -11.14 -18.25
CA HIS A 123 -18.40 -10.28 -19.41
C HIS A 123 -16.91 -10.28 -19.82
N TYR A 124 -16.51 -11.41 -20.40
CA TYR A 124 -15.25 -11.51 -21.13
C TYR A 124 -15.36 -10.60 -22.35
N SER A 125 -14.45 -9.64 -22.49
CA SER A 125 -14.11 -9.16 -23.83
C SER A 125 -13.72 -10.38 -24.68
N ILE A 126 -14.19 -10.38 -25.92
CA ILE A 126 -14.45 -11.58 -26.73
C ILE A 126 -13.20 -12.26 -27.30
N GLU A 127 -11.98 -11.84 -26.96
CA GLU A 127 -10.80 -12.13 -27.79
C GLU A 127 -9.92 -13.32 -27.38
N ASN A 128 -10.15 -14.00 -26.25
CA ASN A 128 -9.29 -15.12 -25.82
C ASN A 128 -10.07 -16.44 -25.67
N LYS A 129 -10.57 -16.99 -26.78
CA LYS A 129 -11.24 -18.30 -26.80
C LYS A 129 -10.36 -19.40 -26.20
N ASP A 130 -9.07 -19.39 -26.50
CA ASP A 130 -8.10 -20.38 -26.04
C ASP A 130 -7.95 -20.38 -24.52
N ILE A 131 -7.88 -19.19 -23.89
CA ILE A 131 -7.80 -19.06 -22.43
C ILE A 131 -9.07 -19.60 -21.77
N LYS A 132 -10.26 -19.40 -22.37
CA LYS A 132 -11.51 -19.93 -21.81
C LYS A 132 -11.53 -21.45 -21.82
N GLU A 133 -11.09 -22.07 -22.91
CA GLU A 133 -11.01 -23.52 -23.04
C GLU A 133 -9.98 -24.10 -22.06
N GLU A 134 -8.81 -23.48 -21.95
CA GLU A 134 -7.78 -23.89 -21.00
C GLU A 134 -8.27 -23.78 -19.55
N LEU A 135 -8.95 -22.68 -19.18
CA LEU A 135 -9.54 -22.52 -17.86
C LEU A 135 -10.62 -23.57 -17.58
N ALA A 136 -11.42 -23.97 -18.58
CA ALA A 136 -12.42 -25.01 -18.42
C ALA A 136 -11.76 -26.37 -18.11
N ILE A 137 -10.68 -26.71 -18.83
CA ILE A 137 -9.89 -27.92 -18.58
C ILE A 137 -9.23 -27.85 -17.21
N PHE A 138 -8.62 -26.70 -16.86
CA PHE A 138 -7.95 -26.52 -15.58
C PHE A 138 -8.91 -26.70 -14.40
N LYS A 139 -10.09 -26.06 -14.45
CA LYS A 139 -11.13 -26.21 -13.42
C LYS A 139 -11.60 -27.65 -13.26
N LYS A 140 -11.73 -28.37 -14.39
CA LYS A 140 -12.13 -29.78 -14.38
C LYS A 140 -11.07 -30.67 -13.72
N ASN A 141 -9.79 -30.43 -14.00
CA ASN A 141 -8.70 -31.26 -13.50
C ASN A 141 -8.27 -30.91 -12.07
N TYR A 142 -8.51 -29.66 -11.64
CA TYR A 142 -8.04 -29.11 -10.37
C TYR A 142 -9.16 -28.35 -9.63
N PRO A 143 -10.23 -29.04 -9.20
CA PRO A 143 -11.41 -28.42 -8.61
C PRO A 143 -11.14 -27.70 -7.28
N GLU A 144 -10.07 -28.05 -6.57
CA GLU A 144 -9.64 -27.44 -5.31
C GLU A 144 -8.81 -26.15 -5.51
N HIS A 145 -8.55 -25.74 -6.75
CA HIS A 145 -7.83 -24.50 -7.03
C HIS A 145 -8.77 -23.30 -7.11
N LEU A 146 -8.32 -22.17 -6.57
CA LEU A 146 -8.95 -20.88 -6.76
C LEU A 146 -8.45 -20.25 -8.05
N ILE A 147 -9.33 -19.55 -8.75
CA ILE A 147 -9.01 -18.72 -9.91
C ILE A 147 -9.54 -17.32 -9.63
N CYS A 148 -8.71 -16.30 -9.85
CA CYS A 148 -9.05 -14.90 -9.59
C CYS A 148 -8.51 -14.01 -10.72
N SER A 149 -9.22 -12.93 -11.04
CA SER A 149 -8.74 -11.90 -11.95
C SER A 149 -8.05 -10.80 -11.14
N VAL A 150 -6.90 -10.33 -11.62
CA VAL A 150 -6.26 -9.11 -11.12
C VAL A 150 -7.05 -7.93 -11.65
N ASP A 151 -7.62 -7.13 -10.76
CA ASP A 151 -8.56 -6.05 -11.06
C ASP A 151 -7.94 -4.65 -10.93
N ASN A 152 -6.79 -4.54 -10.25
CA ASN A 152 -6.14 -3.28 -9.93
C ASN A 152 -4.62 -3.41 -9.97
N GLU A 153 -3.93 -2.29 -9.76
CA GLU A 153 -2.48 -2.19 -9.90
C GLU A 153 -1.69 -2.65 -8.67
N SER A 154 -2.34 -3.10 -7.59
CA SER A 154 -1.67 -3.42 -6.32
C SER A 154 -0.58 -4.49 -6.41
N MET A 155 -0.64 -5.34 -7.43
CA MET A 155 0.27 -6.47 -7.61
C MET A 155 1.25 -6.29 -8.78
N LYS A 156 1.37 -5.08 -9.35
CA LYS A 156 2.47 -4.74 -10.26
C LYS A 156 3.82 -4.81 -9.52
N PRO A 157 4.95 -5.02 -10.20
CA PRO A 157 5.08 -5.23 -11.64
C PRO A 157 4.80 -6.68 -12.07
N LEU A 158 4.65 -7.62 -11.13
CA LEU A 158 4.56 -9.05 -11.46
C LEU A 158 3.22 -9.43 -12.08
N TYR A 159 2.15 -8.81 -11.62
CA TYR A 159 0.79 -9.06 -12.06
C TYR A 159 0.16 -7.76 -12.57
N ASN A 160 -0.41 -7.81 -13.77
CA ASN A 160 -1.08 -6.65 -14.36
C ASN A 160 -2.61 -6.77 -14.21
N PRO A 161 -3.33 -5.65 -14.13
CA PRO A 161 -4.77 -5.66 -14.31
C PRO A 161 -5.17 -6.40 -15.59
N GLY A 162 -6.14 -7.30 -15.45
CA GLY A 162 -6.62 -8.21 -16.49
C GLY A 162 -5.98 -9.61 -16.46
N ASP A 163 -4.85 -9.81 -15.78
CA ASP A 163 -4.26 -11.15 -15.65
C ASP A 163 -5.20 -12.07 -14.85
N LEU A 164 -5.27 -13.35 -15.24
CA LEU A 164 -5.97 -14.38 -14.47
C LEU A 164 -4.93 -15.21 -13.73
N VAL A 165 -5.13 -15.45 -12.44
CA VAL A 165 -4.22 -16.21 -11.60
C VAL A 165 -4.92 -17.40 -10.97
N ALA A 166 -4.18 -18.49 -10.74
CA ALA A 166 -4.70 -19.64 -10.01
C ALA A 166 -3.71 -20.24 -9.03
N GLY A 167 -4.27 -20.86 -7.98
CA GLY A 167 -3.53 -21.46 -6.87
C GLY A 167 -4.32 -22.56 -6.16
N LYS A 168 -3.61 -23.54 -5.59
CA LYS A 168 -4.25 -24.59 -4.77
C LYS A 168 -4.70 -23.99 -3.44
N LYS A 169 -5.96 -24.23 -3.05
CA LYS A 169 -6.52 -23.73 -1.79
C LYS A 169 -5.83 -24.40 -0.58
N LEU A 170 -5.26 -23.58 0.30
CA LEU A 170 -4.72 -23.96 1.61
C LEU A 170 -5.70 -23.55 2.71
N THR A 171 -5.99 -24.47 3.62
CA THR A 171 -6.91 -24.29 4.74
C THR A 171 -6.28 -24.77 6.05
N GLY A 172 -6.86 -24.37 7.19
CA GLY A 172 -6.36 -24.72 8.52
C GLY A 172 -4.89 -24.30 8.72
N LYS A 173 -4.10 -25.17 9.36
CA LYS A 173 -2.68 -24.94 9.65
C LYS A 173 -1.80 -24.84 8.38
N ASN A 174 -2.22 -25.46 7.27
CA ASN A 174 -1.45 -25.42 6.02
C ASN A 174 -1.34 -24.02 5.41
N LYS A 175 -2.16 -23.06 5.86
CA LYS A 175 -2.05 -21.65 5.44
C LYS A 175 -0.69 -21.03 5.77
N GLU A 176 0.01 -21.53 6.79
CA GLU A 176 1.36 -21.04 7.15
C GLU A 176 2.40 -21.30 6.04
N LEU A 177 2.19 -22.32 5.20
CA LEU A 177 3.06 -22.61 4.05
C LEU A 177 3.06 -21.49 3.01
N ALA A 178 2.08 -20.58 3.05
CA ALA A 178 1.99 -19.44 2.15
C ALA A 178 2.92 -18.28 2.55
N HIS A 179 3.69 -18.38 3.63
CA HIS A 179 4.57 -17.30 4.06
C HIS A 179 5.52 -16.84 2.94
N GLY A 180 5.49 -15.54 2.64
CA GLY A 180 6.29 -14.92 1.59
C GLY A 180 5.73 -15.08 0.16
N ALA A 181 4.72 -15.92 -0.04
CA ALA A 181 4.13 -16.16 -1.35
C ALA A 181 3.10 -15.09 -1.73
N ASP A 182 2.95 -14.86 -3.04
CA ASP A 182 1.83 -14.11 -3.60
C ASP A 182 0.62 -15.04 -3.72
N CYS A 183 -0.49 -14.67 -3.09
CA CYS A 183 -1.65 -15.54 -2.95
C CYS A 183 -2.94 -14.88 -3.41
N ILE A 184 -3.86 -15.70 -3.90
CA ILE A 184 -5.29 -15.42 -3.86
C ILE A 184 -5.75 -15.64 -2.41
N VAL A 185 -6.35 -14.64 -1.81
CA VAL A 185 -6.79 -14.62 -0.41
C VAL A 185 -8.30 -14.61 -0.38
N GLU A 186 -8.89 -15.62 0.26
CA GLU A 186 -10.33 -15.67 0.51
C GLU A 186 -10.64 -15.11 1.89
N LEU A 187 -11.35 -13.99 1.94
CA LEU A 187 -11.78 -13.34 3.17
C LEU A 187 -13.10 -13.93 3.68
N LYS A 188 -13.46 -13.63 4.94
CA LYS A 188 -14.68 -14.17 5.59
C LYS A 188 -15.98 -13.80 4.88
N ASN A 189 -16.00 -12.68 4.16
CA ASN A 189 -17.11 -12.24 3.31
C ASN A 189 -17.15 -12.91 1.94
N LYS A 190 -16.34 -13.97 1.70
CA LYS A 190 -16.14 -14.65 0.40
C LYS A 190 -15.48 -13.77 -0.67
N GLU A 191 -14.94 -12.62 -0.29
CA GLU A 191 -14.19 -11.77 -1.21
C GLU A 191 -12.82 -12.39 -1.50
N LEU A 192 -12.42 -12.34 -2.78
CA LEU A 192 -11.10 -12.76 -3.23
C LEU A 192 -10.25 -11.53 -3.53
N ILE A 193 -9.10 -11.42 -2.87
CA ILE A 193 -8.10 -10.38 -3.15
C ILE A 193 -6.75 -11.02 -3.42
N ILE A 194 -5.84 -10.31 -4.09
CA ILE A 194 -4.49 -10.82 -4.38
C ILE A 194 -3.47 -10.05 -3.55
N ARG A 195 -2.71 -10.75 -2.70
CA ARG A 195 -1.74 -10.13 -1.77
C ARG A 195 -0.56 -11.06 -1.52
N ARG A 196 0.58 -10.47 -1.19
CA ARG A 196 1.72 -11.18 -0.60
C ARG A 196 1.47 -11.47 0.86
N ILE A 197 1.73 -12.69 1.29
CA ILE A 197 1.42 -13.13 2.65
C ILE A 197 2.64 -13.04 3.55
N LYS A 198 2.44 -12.55 4.77
CA LYS A 198 3.38 -12.73 5.87
C LYS A 198 2.59 -13.27 7.07
N ILE A 199 3.20 -14.19 7.81
CA ILE A 199 2.64 -14.66 9.07
C ILE A 199 2.73 -13.48 10.05
N ALA A 200 1.62 -13.16 10.70
CA ALA A 200 1.55 -12.07 11.67
C ALA A 200 1.88 -12.57 13.09
N HIS A 201 1.97 -11.65 14.05
CA HIS A 201 2.33 -11.97 15.43
C HIS A 201 1.21 -12.68 16.19
N ALA A 202 -0.06 -12.40 15.85
CA ALA A 202 -1.20 -13.07 16.46
C ALA A 202 -1.45 -14.44 15.83
N ALA A 203 -1.80 -15.43 16.66
CA ALA A 203 -2.05 -16.79 16.21
C ALA A 203 -3.14 -16.83 15.10
N GLU A 204 -2.90 -17.64 14.07
CA GLU A 204 -3.78 -17.83 12.91
C GLU A 204 -4.13 -16.54 12.13
N SER A 205 -3.30 -15.50 12.25
CA SER A 205 -3.48 -14.23 11.54
C SER A 205 -2.34 -13.96 10.55
N PHE A 206 -2.66 -13.18 9.52
CA PHE A 206 -1.76 -12.90 8.41
C PHE A 206 -1.72 -11.41 8.10
N ASP A 207 -0.55 -10.93 7.74
CA ASP A 207 -0.36 -9.63 7.13
C ASP A 207 -0.37 -9.78 5.60
N LEU A 208 -1.18 -8.96 4.93
CA LEU A 208 -1.43 -9.03 3.50
C LEU A 208 -0.85 -7.79 2.82
N PHE A 209 0.23 -7.97 2.07
CA PHE A 209 0.99 -6.88 1.44
C PHE A 209 0.65 -6.74 -0.03
N VAL A 210 0.76 -5.51 -0.52
CA VAL A 210 0.86 -5.23 -1.94
C VAL A 210 2.32 -5.21 -2.35
N ILE A 211 2.61 -5.63 -3.58
CA ILE A 211 3.98 -5.67 -4.09
C ILE A 211 4.29 -4.51 -5.03
N ASN A 212 3.27 -3.75 -5.43
CA ASN A 212 3.48 -2.55 -6.23
C ASN A 212 3.99 -1.40 -5.34
N SER A 213 5.28 -1.13 -5.49
CA SER A 213 6.00 -0.06 -4.81
C SER A 213 5.45 1.35 -5.13
N GLU A 214 4.89 1.55 -6.32
CA GLU A 214 4.30 2.82 -6.76
C GLU A 214 2.94 3.07 -6.10
N THR A 215 2.20 1.99 -5.78
CA THR A 215 0.88 2.07 -5.16
C THR A 215 0.89 1.87 -3.64
N SER A 216 2.08 1.94 -3.00
CA SER A 216 2.28 1.76 -1.55
C SER A 216 1.42 2.65 -0.64
N LEU A 217 0.61 3.55 -1.22
CA LEU A 217 -0.23 4.54 -0.57
C LEU A 217 -1.73 4.35 -0.82
N GLU A 218 -2.10 3.76 -1.97
CA GLU A 218 -3.49 3.41 -2.26
C GLU A 218 -3.88 2.10 -1.58
N PHE A 219 -2.93 1.16 -1.43
CA PHE A 219 -3.23 -0.17 -0.90
C PHE A 219 -2.30 -0.52 0.28
N PRO A 220 -2.57 -0.02 1.50
CA PRO A 220 -1.75 -0.36 2.65
C PRO A 220 -1.79 -1.87 2.95
N PRO A 221 -0.73 -2.41 3.60
CA PRO A 221 -0.77 -3.78 4.09
C PRO A 221 -1.91 -3.97 5.09
N LEU A 222 -2.74 -4.99 4.89
CA LEU A 222 -3.78 -5.36 5.84
C LEU A 222 -3.13 -6.23 6.92
N ARG A 223 -3.17 -5.81 8.18
CA ARG A 223 -2.44 -6.50 9.26
C ARG A 223 -3.35 -7.34 10.15
N ASN A 224 -2.80 -8.43 10.70
CA ASN A 224 -3.48 -9.34 11.63
C ASN A 224 -4.85 -9.81 11.14
N ILE A 225 -4.98 -10.10 9.83
CA ILE A 225 -6.24 -10.50 9.22
C ILE A 225 -6.45 -12.01 9.36
N SER A 226 -7.66 -12.40 9.77
CA SER A 226 -8.12 -13.78 9.74
C SER A 226 -8.72 -14.09 8.37
N VAL A 227 -8.11 -15.03 7.65
CA VAL A 227 -8.48 -15.43 6.29
C VAL A 227 -9.11 -16.83 6.28
N VAL A 228 -10.07 -17.05 5.37
CA VAL A 228 -10.73 -18.35 5.18
C VAL A 228 -9.75 -19.33 4.53
N SER A 229 -9.12 -18.92 3.44
CA SER A 229 -8.12 -19.72 2.73
C SER A 229 -7.08 -18.85 2.02
N LEU A 230 -5.95 -19.47 1.70
CA LEU A 230 -4.88 -18.89 0.91
C LEU A 230 -4.58 -19.81 -0.26
N ALA A 231 -4.39 -19.26 -1.45
CA ALA A 231 -4.00 -20.03 -2.62
C ALA A 231 -2.75 -19.39 -3.25
N PRO A 232 -1.54 -19.89 -2.95
CA PRO A 232 -0.31 -19.46 -3.60
C PRO A 232 -0.45 -19.54 -5.11
N ILE A 233 -0.11 -18.44 -5.78
CA ILE A 233 -0.26 -18.33 -7.23
C ILE A 233 0.79 -19.21 -7.89
N ILE A 234 0.34 -20.20 -8.66
CA ILE A 234 1.19 -21.14 -9.42
C ILE A 234 0.96 -21.06 -10.92
N ARG A 235 -0.12 -20.40 -11.36
CA ARG A 235 -0.48 -20.22 -12.77
C ARG A 235 -0.96 -18.81 -13.02
N ILE A 236 -0.60 -18.28 -14.19
CA ILE A 236 -0.99 -16.96 -14.66
C ILE A 236 -1.35 -17.08 -16.14
N TRP A 237 -2.54 -16.63 -16.53
CA TRP A 237 -2.92 -16.41 -17.92
C TRP A 237 -2.96 -14.92 -18.19
N LYS A 238 -2.30 -14.49 -19.26
CA LYS A 238 -2.26 -13.09 -19.69
C LYS A 238 -3.13 -12.94 -20.93
N PRO A 239 -4.33 -12.36 -20.82
CA PRO A 239 -5.16 -12.09 -21.99
C PRO A 239 -4.39 -11.26 -23.02
N VAL A 240 -4.54 -11.61 -24.29
CA VAL A 240 -4.01 -10.81 -25.39
C VAL A 240 -4.65 -9.41 -25.33
N LYS A 241 -3.82 -8.36 -25.44
CA LYS A 241 -4.22 -6.95 -25.31
C LYS A 241 -4.20 -6.19 -26.66
N PHE A 242 -4.29 -6.92 -27.77
CA PHE A 242 -4.16 -6.38 -29.13
C PHE A 242 -5.51 -6.32 -29.83
#